data_AF-A0A170YQ48-F1
#
_entry.id   AF-A0A170YQ48-F1
#
_cell.length_a   1.000
_cell.length_b   1.000
_cell.length_c   1.000
_cell.angle_alpha   90.00
_cell.angle_beta   90.00
_cell.angle_gamma   90.00
#
_symmetry.space_group_name_H-M   'P 1'
#
loop_
_entity.id
_entity.type
_entity.pdbx_description
1 polymer ?
#
loop_
_entity_poly.entity_id
_entity_poly.type
_entity_poly.pdbx_seq_one_letter_code
_entity_poly.pdbx_strand_id
1 'polypeptide(L)'
;SCSSINPCLENPCSDNEICVIKRRVCLPSLERICPQYVCVNKLSPCSHQPEDGVCSTSGQYEPNPCSLLVHRQMELAYFGECLQDCSNEGPVCGIDGNTYMSECQAHARMIAVDYTGPCITVGLIGDEPKKQCSNSVKCPSLAESGCLGVTPPGACCPICTG
;
A
#
# COMPACT_ATOMS: atom_id res chain seq x y z
N SER A 1 -5.07 -7.27 11.00
CA SER A 1 -4.84 -7.44 9.55
C SER A 1 -3.36 -7.68 9.32
N CYS A 2 -2.90 -8.20 8.17
CA CYS A 2 -1.46 -8.38 7.91
C CYS A 2 -0.72 -7.03 7.91
N SER A 3 -1.40 -5.97 7.44
CA SER A 3 -0.89 -4.59 7.45
C SER A 3 -0.60 -4.00 8.84
N SER A 4 -1.26 -4.49 9.90
CA SER A 4 -1.03 -4.01 11.28
C SER A 4 0.23 -4.57 11.94
N ILE A 5 0.91 -5.53 11.30
CA ILE A 5 2.19 -6.05 11.77
C ILE A 5 3.29 -5.18 11.17
N ASN A 6 4.07 -4.52 12.02
CA ASN A 6 5.24 -3.77 11.59
C ASN A 6 6.47 -4.70 11.65
N PRO A 7 7.02 -5.12 10.48
CA PRO A 7 8.13 -6.05 10.42
C PRO A 7 9.46 -5.47 10.93
N CYS A 8 9.55 -4.14 11.08
CA CYS A 8 10.75 -3.47 11.57
C CYS A 8 10.81 -3.33 13.10
N LEU A 9 9.75 -3.70 13.84
CA LEU A 9 9.72 -3.53 15.31
C LEU A 9 10.82 -4.30 16.04
N GLU A 10 11.10 -5.53 15.60
CA GLU A 10 12.10 -6.40 16.22
C GLU A 10 13.53 -6.10 15.73
N ASN A 11 13.75 -4.94 15.07
CA ASN A 11 15.04 -4.54 14.50
C ASN A 11 15.73 -5.66 13.71
N PRO A 12 15.09 -6.16 12.64
CA PRO A 12 15.63 -7.31 11.89
C PRO A 12 16.87 -6.98 11.05
N CYS A 13 17.23 -5.70 10.92
CA CYS A 13 18.40 -5.22 10.18
C CYS A 13 19.58 -4.94 11.12
N SER A 14 20.77 -4.84 10.57
CA SER A 14 21.99 -4.53 11.33
C SER A 14 21.99 -3.07 11.83
N ASP A 15 22.80 -2.75 12.85
CA ASP A 15 22.91 -1.39 13.42
C ASP A 15 23.25 -0.30 12.37
N ASN A 16 23.98 -0.69 11.31
CA ASN A 16 24.39 0.19 10.21
C ASN A 16 23.38 0.25 9.05
N GLU A 17 22.18 -0.27 9.25
CA GLU A 17 21.12 -0.30 8.26
C GLU A 17 19.86 0.42 8.76
N ILE A 18 18.97 0.76 7.84
CA ILE A 18 17.64 1.30 8.12
C ILE A 18 16.63 0.25 7.64
N CYS A 19 15.76 -0.21 8.53
CA CYS A 19 14.67 -1.11 8.15
C CYS A 19 13.54 -0.31 7.50
N VAL A 20 13.18 -0.68 6.27
CA VAL A 20 12.09 -0.06 5.52
C VAL A 20 11.05 -1.12 5.19
N ILE A 21 9.79 -0.87 5.54
CA ILE A 21 8.70 -1.79 5.27
C ILE A 21 8.46 -1.84 3.75
N LYS A 22 8.65 -3.02 3.14
CA LYS A 22 8.37 -3.30 1.73
C LYS A 22 7.56 -4.59 1.66
N ARG A 23 6.24 -4.47 1.79
CA ARG A 23 5.34 -5.64 1.79
C ARG A 23 5.30 -6.30 0.40
N ARG A 24 5.36 -7.63 0.35
CA ARG A 24 5.37 -8.45 -0.86
C ARG A 24 4.40 -9.61 -0.72
N VAL A 25 3.86 -10.12 -1.83
CA VAL A 25 3.05 -11.34 -1.82
C VAL A 25 3.97 -12.53 -1.58
N CYS A 26 3.71 -13.28 -0.52
CA CYS A 26 4.46 -14.49 -0.21
C CYS A 26 3.71 -15.71 -0.74
N LEU A 27 4.29 -16.41 -1.71
CA LEU A 27 3.74 -17.67 -2.22
C LEU A 27 4.36 -18.84 -1.47
N PRO A 28 3.58 -19.66 -0.73
CA PRO A 28 4.11 -20.75 0.10
C PRO A 28 4.95 -21.77 -0.68
N SER A 29 4.64 -21.96 -1.97
CA SER A 29 5.29 -22.94 -2.84
C SER A 29 6.60 -22.47 -3.46
N LEU A 30 6.91 -21.17 -3.41
CA LEU A 30 8.04 -20.57 -4.14
C LEU A 30 9.11 -19.99 -3.21
N GLU A 31 8.73 -19.47 -2.04
CA GLU A 31 9.65 -18.77 -1.16
C GLU A 31 9.55 -19.27 0.29
N ARG A 32 10.62 -19.91 0.79
CA ARG A 32 10.76 -20.23 2.22
C ARG A 32 11.02 -18.99 3.08
N ILE A 33 11.53 -17.92 2.48
CA ILE A 33 11.88 -16.65 3.13
C ILE A 33 11.29 -15.50 2.30
N CYS A 34 10.30 -14.80 2.85
CA CYS A 34 9.61 -13.69 2.20
C CYS A 34 9.59 -12.46 3.15
N PRO A 35 10.72 -11.76 3.30
CA PRO A 35 10.80 -10.62 4.20
C PRO A 35 9.88 -9.50 3.71
N GLN A 36 9.07 -8.96 4.62
CA GLN A 36 8.15 -7.84 4.38
C GLN A 36 8.83 -6.48 4.57
N TYR A 37 10.16 -6.45 4.54
CA TYR A 37 11.01 -5.30 4.75
C TYR A 37 12.25 -5.40 3.85
N VAL A 38 12.97 -4.29 3.71
CA VAL A 38 14.31 -4.21 3.13
C VAL A 38 15.23 -3.45 4.07
N CYS A 39 16.49 -3.87 4.17
CA CYS A 39 17.51 -3.19 4.95
C CYS A 39 18.33 -2.28 4.03
N VAL A 40 18.31 -0.98 4.31
CA VAL A 40 19.01 0.04 3.53
C VAL A 40 20.33 0.33 4.22
N ASN A 41 21.45 0.10 3.53
CA ASN A 41 22.77 0.28 4.12
C ASN A 41 23.13 1.76 4.22
N LYS A 42 23.51 2.25 5.40
CA LYS A 42 23.87 3.67 5.62
C LYS A 42 25.30 4.01 5.18
N LEU A 43 26.18 3.02 5.09
CA LEU A 43 27.61 3.19 4.86
C LEU A 43 28.01 3.00 3.39
N SER A 44 27.25 2.20 2.65
CA SER A 44 27.48 2.00 1.22
C SER A 44 27.02 3.22 0.42
N PRO A 45 27.78 3.68 -0.59
CA PRO A 45 27.31 4.67 -1.56
C PRO A 45 25.95 4.25 -2.12
N CYS A 46 24.99 5.18 -2.16
CA CYS A 46 23.64 4.88 -2.66
C CYS A 46 23.62 4.45 -4.13
N SER A 47 24.65 4.82 -4.92
CA SER A 47 24.84 4.39 -6.31
C SER A 47 25.13 2.89 -6.46
N HIS A 48 25.53 2.20 -5.39
CA HIS A 48 25.77 0.75 -5.41
C HIS A 48 24.58 -0.06 -4.86
N GLN A 49 23.49 0.60 -4.46
CA GLN A 49 22.31 -0.06 -3.93
C GLN A 49 21.25 -0.30 -5.03
N PRO A 50 20.38 -1.31 -4.88
CA PRO A 50 19.38 -1.65 -5.89
C PRO A 50 18.48 -0.46 -6.26
N GLU A 51 18.31 -0.22 -7.56
CA GLU A 51 17.43 0.81 -8.11
C GLU A 51 15.97 0.35 -8.10
N ASP A 52 15.41 0.28 -6.90
CA ASP A 52 14.05 -0.21 -6.68
C ASP A 52 12.95 0.87 -6.88
N GLY A 53 13.34 2.12 -7.15
CA GLY A 53 12.45 3.28 -7.37
C GLY A 53 11.60 3.62 -6.13
N VAL A 54 11.55 4.88 -5.72
CA VAL A 54 10.69 5.30 -4.61
C VAL A 54 10.10 6.68 -4.84
N CYS A 55 8.89 6.88 -4.32
CA CYS A 55 8.26 8.18 -4.23
C CYS A 55 8.25 8.67 -2.78
N SER A 56 8.64 9.91 -2.56
CA SER A 56 8.54 10.59 -1.26
C SER A 56 7.14 11.14 -0.99
N THR A 57 6.85 11.49 0.26
CA THR A 57 5.60 12.16 0.66
C THR A 57 5.44 13.56 0.03
N SER A 58 6.52 14.13 -0.48
CA SER A 58 6.53 15.40 -1.21
C SER A 58 6.36 15.25 -2.73
N GLY A 59 6.11 14.03 -3.23
CA GLY A 59 5.93 13.78 -4.67
C GLY A 59 7.23 13.80 -5.48
N GLN A 60 8.39 13.68 -4.82
CA GLN A 60 9.69 13.58 -5.48
C GLN A 60 10.10 12.11 -5.62
N TYR A 61 10.42 11.71 -6.85
CA TYR A 61 11.00 10.41 -7.16
C TYR A 61 12.48 10.37 -6.79
N GLU A 62 12.93 9.24 -6.25
CA GLU A 62 14.34 8.93 -6.03
C GLU A 62 14.66 7.50 -6.52
N PRO A 63 15.87 7.24 -7.03
CA PRO A 63 16.22 5.94 -7.64
C PRO A 63 16.11 4.74 -6.69
N ASN A 64 16.33 4.97 -5.39
CA ASN A 64 16.27 3.92 -4.39
C ASN A 64 16.04 4.49 -2.97
N PRO A 65 15.69 3.63 -1.99
CA PRO A 65 15.50 4.05 -0.61
C PRO A 65 16.71 4.71 0.05
N CYS A 66 17.95 4.37 -0.35
CA CYS A 66 19.15 5.01 0.19
C CYS A 66 19.22 6.48 -0.23
N SER A 67 19.02 6.76 -1.52
CA SER A 67 18.99 8.13 -2.04
C SER A 67 17.93 8.97 -1.33
N LEU A 68 16.74 8.40 -1.11
CA LEU A 68 15.64 9.08 -0.42
C LEU A 68 15.92 9.30 1.08
N LEU A 69 16.26 8.26 1.83
CA LEU A 69 16.33 8.29 3.29
C LEU A 69 17.67 8.82 3.82
N VAL A 70 18.78 8.44 3.18
CA VAL A 70 20.13 8.75 3.66
C VAL A 70 20.68 10.02 3.01
N HIS A 71 20.60 10.13 1.68
CA HIS A 71 21.17 11.27 0.96
C HIS A 71 20.28 12.50 0.99
N ARG A 72 18.97 12.34 0.72
CA ARG A 72 17.99 13.44 0.70
C ARG A 72 17.31 13.71 2.04
N GLN A 73 17.33 12.75 2.96
CA GLN A 73 16.65 12.83 4.27
C GLN A 73 15.15 13.15 4.14
N MET A 74 14.49 12.52 3.17
CA MET A 74 13.05 12.67 2.92
C MET A 74 12.27 11.49 3.47
N GLU A 75 10.96 11.66 3.64
CA GLU A 75 10.05 10.60 4.07
C GLU A 75 9.54 9.80 2.88
N LEU A 76 9.57 8.46 3.01
CA LEU A 76 9.08 7.54 2.00
C LEU A 76 7.54 7.53 2.00
N ALA A 77 6.92 7.76 0.85
CA ALA A 77 5.48 7.51 0.66
C ALA A 77 5.23 6.07 0.24
N TYR A 78 5.88 5.62 -0.84
CA TYR A 78 5.74 4.27 -1.38
C TYR A 78 6.90 3.92 -2.33
N PHE A 79 7.02 2.63 -2.64
CA PHE A 79 7.94 2.12 -3.65
C PHE A 79 7.35 2.26 -5.05
N GLY A 80 8.18 2.58 -6.03
CA GLY A 80 7.80 2.88 -7.41
C GLY A 80 7.90 4.36 -7.77
N GLU A 81 7.56 4.67 -9.02
CA GLU A 81 7.47 6.04 -9.54
C GLU A 81 6.32 6.81 -8.88
N CYS A 82 6.43 8.14 -8.83
CA CYS A 82 5.35 8.98 -8.32
C CYS A 82 4.14 8.99 -9.26
N LEU A 83 2.98 8.61 -8.73
CA LEU A 83 1.69 8.63 -9.41
C LEU A 83 1.06 10.03 -9.41
N GLN A 84 0.33 10.37 -10.48
CA GLN A 84 -0.34 11.68 -10.64
C GLN A 84 -1.86 11.65 -10.42
N ASP A 85 -2.51 10.51 -10.70
CA ASP A 85 -3.97 10.35 -10.62
C ASP A 85 -4.42 9.65 -9.32
N CYS A 86 -4.05 10.23 -8.18
CA CYS A 86 -4.40 9.71 -6.87
C CYS A 86 -4.26 10.78 -5.79
N SER A 87 -4.98 10.62 -4.69
CA SER A 87 -4.86 11.49 -3.51
C SER A 87 -3.78 11.02 -2.53
N ASN A 88 -3.08 11.99 -1.93
CA ASN A 88 -2.24 11.77 -0.74
C ASN A 88 -2.95 12.12 0.58
N GLU A 89 -4.24 12.43 0.53
CA GLU A 89 -5.01 12.90 1.68
C GLU A 89 -5.49 11.76 2.58
N GLY A 90 -4.68 11.44 3.59
CA GLY A 90 -5.08 10.56 4.68
C GLY A 90 -5.23 9.08 4.29
N PRO A 91 -5.50 8.21 5.27
CA PRO A 91 -5.52 6.78 5.06
C PRO A 91 -6.74 6.32 4.27
N VAL A 92 -6.60 5.19 3.57
CA VAL A 92 -7.67 4.53 2.84
C VAL A 92 -7.68 3.03 3.14
N CYS A 93 -8.85 2.40 3.02
CA CYS A 93 -8.98 0.96 3.09
C CYS A 93 -8.96 0.39 1.67
N GLY A 94 -8.03 -0.51 1.37
CA GLY A 94 -7.99 -1.23 0.11
C GLY A 94 -9.01 -2.37 0.05
N ILE A 95 -9.36 -2.81 -1.16
CA ILE A 95 -10.23 -3.98 -1.38
C ILE A 95 -9.66 -5.29 -0.81
N ASP A 96 -8.36 -5.29 -0.48
CA ASP A 96 -7.66 -6.39 0.18
C ASP A 96 -7.78 -6.37 1.72
N GLY A 97 -8.55 -5.42 2.27
CA GLY A 97 -8.75 -5.26 3.72
C GLY A 97 -7.52 -4.71 4.45
N ASN A 98 -6.58 -4.08 3.74
CA ASN A 98 -5.43 -3.40 4.33
C ASN A 98 -5.57 -1.88 4.31
N THR A 99 -5.14 -1.26 5.40
CA THR A 99 -5.04 0.21 5.47
C THR A 99 -3.77 0.67 4.77
N TYR A 100 -3.93 1.64 3.86
CA TYR A 100 -2.85 2.36 3.21
C TYR A 100 -2.84 3.81 3.71
N MET A 101 -1.66 4.44 3.78
CA MET A 101 -1.50 5.83 4.25
C MET A 101 -2.05 6.87 3.28
N SER A 102 -2.24 6.48 2.02
CA SER A 102 -2.87 7.29 0.97
C SER A 102 -3.43 6.41 -0.15
N GLU A 103 -4.30 6.99 -0.98
CA GLU A 103 -4.77 6.38 -2.22
C GLU A 103 -3.60 6.08 -3.16
N CYS A 104 -2.63 7.01 -3.29
CA CYS A 104 -1.42 6.77 -4.08
C CYS A 104 -0.63 5.54 -3.60
N GLN A 105 -0.51 5.34 -2.28
CA GLN A 105 0.18 4.17 -1.75
C GLN A 105 -0.57 2.86 -2.07
N ALA A 106 -1.91 2.88 -2.05
CA ALA A 106 -2.72 1.73 -2.44
C ALA A 106 -2.53 1.42 -3.94
N HIS A 107 -2.63 2.44 -4.80
CA HIS A 107 -2.48 2.30 -6.25
C HIS A 107 -1.08 1.89 -6.70
N ALA A 108 -0.03 2.38 -6.02
CA ALA A 108 1.34 1.94 -6.26
C ALA A 108 1.54 0.43 -6.01
N ARG A 109 0.63 -0.19 -5.26
CA ARG A 109 0.59 -1.64 -5.01
C ARG A 109 -0.48 -2.35 -5.84
N MET A 110 -1.07 -1.65 -6.82
CA MET A 110 -2.16 -2.12 -7.67
C MET A 110 -3.41 -2.53 -6.88
N ILE A 111 -3.64 -1.89 -5.73
CA ILE A 111 -4.81 -2.12 -4.89
C ILE A 111 -5.80 -0.99 -5.11
N ALA A 112 -7.03 -1.35 -5.49
CA ALA A 112 -8.14 -0.41 -5.56
C ALA A 112 -8.58 0.01 -4.15
N VAL A 113 -9.01 1.25 -4.01
CA VAL A 113 -9.58 1.76 -2.76
C VAL A 113 -11.03 1.27 -2.63
N ASP A 114 -11.35 0.69 -1.48
CA ASP A 114 -12.70 0.27 -1.10
C ASP A 114 -13.47 1.45 -0.47
N TYR A 115 -12.85 2.13 0.51
CA TYR A 115 -13.40 3.34 1.13
C TYR A 115 -12.31 4.21 1.77
N THR A 116 -12.63 5.50 1.97
CA THR A 116 -11.76 6.46 2.65
C THR A 116 -11.69 6.18 4.17
N GLY A 117 -10.53 6.40 4.77
CA GLY A 117 -10.25 6.10 6.18
C GLY A 117 -9.58 4.74 6.39
N PRO A 118 -9.13 4.43 7.60
CA PRO A 118 -8.53 3.13 7.89
C PRO A 118 -9.56 2.00 7.75
N CYS A 119 -9.10 0.79 7.44
CA CYS A 119 -9.96 -0.39 7.46
C CYS A 119 -10.53 -0.63 8.86
N ILE A 120 -11.85 -0.63 8.97
CA ILE A 120 -12.59 -0.92 10.21
C ILE A 120 -13.36 -2.25 10.14
N THR A 121 -13.56 -2.77 8.93
CA THR A 121 -14.26 -4.02 8.66
C THR A 121 -13.92 -4.51 7.24
N VAL A 122 -14.20 -5.78 6.96
CA VAL A 122 -14.05 -6.41 5.64
C VAL A 122 -15.41 -6.93 5.18
N GLY A 123 -15.62 -6.97 3.87
CA GLY A 123 -16.88 -7.43 3.27
C GLY A 123 -17.13 -8.90 3.54
N LEU A 124 -18.41 -9.24 3.74
CA LEU A 124 -18.85 -10.63 3.66
C LEU A 124 -18.81 -11.11 2.21
N ILE A 125 -18.54 -12.40 2.00
CA ILE A 125 -18.61 -13.01 0.67
C ILE A 125 -20.08 -13.05 0.27
N GLY A 126 -20.43 -12.31 -0.79
CA GLY A 126 -21.77 -12.27 -1.34
C GLY A 126 -21.74 -11.89 -2.81
N ASP A 127 -22.68 -12.43 -3.58
CA ASP A 127 -22.72 -12.27 -5.04
C ASP A 127 -23.55 -11.05 -5.49
N GLU A 128 -24.11 -10.31 -4.54
CA GLU A 128 -24.94 -9.15 -4.83
C GLU A 128 -24.10 -7.86 -4.88
N PRO A 129 -24.36 -6.97 -5.87
CA PRO A 129 -23.65 -5.70 -6.04
C PRO A 129 -24.17 -4.64 -5.07
N LYS A 130 -24.07 -4.95 -3.78
CA LYS A 130 -24.52 -4.10 -2.69
C LYS A 130 -23.39 -3.92 -1.68
N LYS A 131 -23.57 -2.94 -0.81
CA LYS A 131 -22.68 -2.75 0.34
C LYS A 131 -22.70 -4.00 1.21
N GLN A 132 -21.53 -4.62 1.41
CA GLN A 132 -21.36 -5.87 2.17
C GLN A 132 -20.93 -5.65 3.63
N CYS A 133 -20.82 -4.39 4.06
CA CYS A 133 -20.31 -3.99 5.37
C CYS A 133 -21.31 -3.15 6.18
N SER A 134 -21.04 -3.01 7.48
CA SER A 134 -21.85 -2.21 8.42
C SER A 134 -22.02 -0.74 7.99
N ASN A 135 -23.03 -0.06 8.54
CA ASN A 135 -23.34 1.34 8.29
C ASN A 135 -22.21 2.33 8.61
N SER A 136 -21.21 1.92 9.38
CA SER A 136 -20.01 2.72 9.67
C SER A 136 -19.14 2.99 8.43
N VAL A 137 -19.22 2.15 7.39
CA VAL A 137 -18.47 2.36 6.14
C VAL A 137 -19.25 3.29 5.21
N LYS A 138 -18.60 4.31 4.67
CA LYS A 138 -19.17 5.18 3.63
C LYS A 138 -18.56 4.81 2.29
N CYS A 139 -19.37 4.23 1.41
CA CYS A 139 -18.91 3.85 0.08
C CYS A 139 -18.83 5.07 -0.85
N PRO A 140 -17.79 5.14 -1.70
CA PRO A 140 -17.73 6.13 -2.76
C PRO A 140 -18.92 5.94 -3.73
N SER A 141 -19.31 7.01 -4.40
CA SER A 141 -20.28 6.92 -5.48
C SER A 141 -19.69 6.15 -6.67
N LEU A 142 -20.53 5.36 -7.33
CA LEU A 142 -20.13 4.66 -8.55
C LEU A 142 -19.71 5.69 -9.62
N ALA A 143 -18.65 5.36 -10.36
CA ALA A 143 -18.05 6.25 -11.34
C ALA A 143 -19.03 6.65 -12.47
N GLU A 144 -20.01 5.79 -12.79
CA GLU A 144 -20.99 6.01 -13.85
C GLU A 144 -22.43 5.94 -13.35
N SER A 145 -23.28 6.82 -13.87
CA SER A 145 -24.71 6.84 -13.56
C SER A 145 -25.44 5.65 -14.21
N GLY A 146 -26.14 4.85 -13.40
CA GLY A 146 -26.85 3.66 -13.87
C GLY A 146 -26.01 2.37 -13.91
N CYS A 147 -24.75 2.44 -13.51
CA CYS A 147 -23.94 1.24 -13.27
C CYS A 147 -24.54 0.42 -12.11
N LEU A 148 -24.84 -0.86 -12.36
CA LEU A 148 -25.31 -1.78 -11.32
C LEU A 148 -24.17 -2.15 -10.35
N GLY A 149 -22.93 -2.16 -10.85
CA GLY A 149 -21.71 -2.48 -10.12
C GLY A 149 -21.55 -3.97 -9.81
N VAL A 150 -20.41 -4.32 -9.22
CA VAL A 150 -20.13 -5.59 -8.56
C VAL A 150 -19.34 -5.32 -7.29
N THR A 151 -19.54 -6.12 -6.23
CA THR A 151 -18.73 -6.02 -5.00
C THR A 151 -17.70 -7.15 -4.99
N PRO A 152 -16.39 -6.86 -5.12
CA PRO A 152 -15.36 -7.90 -5.07
C PRO A 152 -15.41 -8.70 -3.76
N PRO A 153 -15.05 -9.99 -3.77
CA PRO A 153 -14.99 -10.79 -2.54
C PRO A 153 -14.08 -10.14 -1.49
N GLY A 154 -14.62 -9.92 -0.29
CA GLY A 154 -13.90 -9.27 0.82
C GLY A 154 -13.94 -7.74 0.81
N ALA A 155 -14.42 -7.10 -0.26
CA ALA A 155 -14.63 -5.66 -0.32
C ALA A 155 -16.00 -5.24 0.25
N CYS A 156 -16.09 -4.03 0.78
CA CYS A 156 -17.31 -3.46 1.32
C CYS A 156 -18.19 -2.80 0.26
N CYS A 157 -17.57 -2.16 -0.74
CA CYS A 157 -18.23 -1.22 -1.62
C CYS A 157 -18.29 -1.74 -3.07
N PRO A 158 -19.42 -1.56 -3.77
CA PRO A 158 -19.53 -1.94 -5.17
C PRO A 158 -18.67 -1.02 -6.03
N ILE A 159 -18.11 -1.59 -7.10
CA ILE A 159 -17.35 -0.88 -8.13
C ILE A 159 -17.97 -1.11 -9.50
N CYS A 160 -17.76 -0.19 -10.44
CA CYS A 160 -18.09 -0.42 -11.84
C CYS A 160 -16.96 -1.20 -12.51
N THR A 161 -17.32 -2.29 -13.18
CA THR A 161 -16.41 -3.03 -14.05
C THR A 161 -16.76 -2.69 -15.49
N GLY A 162 -15.77 -2.27 -16.29
CA GLY A 162 -15.92 -1.99 -17.71
C GLY A 162 -16.12 -3.23 -18.56
#